data_AF-A0A0T5ZSM7-F1
#
_entry.id   AF-A0A0T5ZSM7-F1
#
_cell.length_a   1.000
_cell.length_b   1.000
_cell.length_c   1.000
_cell.angle_alpha   90.00
_cell.angle_beta   90.00
_cell.angle_gamma   90.00
#
_symmetry.space_group_name_H-M   'P 1'
#
loop_
_entity.id
_entity.type
_entity.pdbx_description
1 polymer ?
#
loop_
_entity_poly.entity_id
_entity_poly.type
_entity_poly.pdbx_seq_one_letter_code
_entity_poly.pdbx_strand_id
1 'polypeptide(L)'
;MEGFTLRWAQGLPKELNLEFVFSIKEQRTVMADNTISYKNRIFQILPDKYRISFAKAKVAVEKRLDGSIHIRYKDHPEPISG
;
A
#
# COMPACT_ATOMS: atom_id res chain seq x y z
N MET A 1 -35.67 16.24 31.43
CA MET A 1 -35.36 15.70 30.08
C MET A 1 -34.09 16.37 29.61
N GLU A 2 -32.93 15.79 29.94
CA GLU A 2 -31.65 16.30 29.45
C GLU A 2 -31.30 15.57 28.16
N GLY A 3 -31.03 16.35 27.11
CA GLY A 3 -30.81 15.89 25.76
C GLY A 3 -29.50 15.13 25.62
N PHE A 4 -29.58 13.90 25.11
CA PHE A 4 -28.43 13.17 24.60
C PHE A 4 -27.99 13.79 23.27
N THR A 5 -27.01 14.70 23.31
CA THR A 5 -26.37 15.19 22.09
C THR A 5 -25.51 14.08 21.49
N LEU A 6 -26.02 13.51 20.40
CA LEU A 6 -25.36 12.51 19.57
C LEU A 6 -24.04 13.08 19.00
N ARG A 7 -22.89 12.75 19.62
CA ARG A 7 -21.54 13.00 19.04
C ARG A 7 -21.12 11.83 18.13
N TRP A 8 -21.71 11.73 16.94
CA TRP A 8 -21.41 10.62 16.00
C TRP A 8 -20.40 11.03 14.92
N ALA A 9 -20.01 12.31 14.87
CA ALA A 9 -19.01 12.82 13.94
C ALA A 9 -17.71 13.10 14.69
N GLN A 10 -16.89 12.06 14.90
CA GLN A 10 -15.46 12.26 15.10
C GLN A 10 -14.83 12.44 13.72
N GLY A 11 -14.13 13.56 13.52
CA GLY A 11 -13.38 13.81 12.29
C GLY A 11 -12.27 12.77 12.09
N LEU A 12 -11.85 12.57 10.84
CA LEU A 12 -10.73 11.69 10.53
C LEU A 12 -9.41 12.30 11.05
N PRO A 13 -8.44 11.48 11.48
CA PRO A 13 -7.09 11.96 11.77
C PRO A 13 -6.52 12.70 10.55
N LYS A 14 -5.82 13.81 10.78
CA LYS A 14 -5.27 14.63 9.68
C LYS A 14 -4.21 13.89 8.87
N GLU A 15 -3.52 12.95 9.52
CA GLU A 15 -2.42 12.16 8.97
C GLU A 15 -2.92 10.89 8.26
N LEU A 16 -4.24 10.67 8.20
CA LEU A 16 -4.81 9.49 7.57
C LEU A 16 -4.66 9.57 6.04
N ASN A 17 -3.86 8.67 5.48
CA ASN A 17 -3.73 8.54 4.04
C ASN A 17 -4.97 7.82 3.45
N LEU A 18 -5.96 8.60 3.01
CA LEU A 18 -7.23 8.07 2.48
C LEU A 18 -7.05 7.24 1.21
N GLU A 19 -6.11 7.61 0.35
CA GLU A 19 -5.81 6.86 -0.87
C GLU A 19 -5.33 5.43 -0.55
N PHE A 20 -4.52 5.28 0.50
CA PHE A 20 -4.14 3.98 1.01
C PHE A 20 -5.30 3.25 1.68
N VAL A 21 -6.11 3.94 2.48
CA VAL A 21 -7.24 3.31 3.19
C VAL A 21 -8.24 2.71 2.19
N PHE A 22 -8.59 3.47 1.16
CA PHE A 22 -9.59 3.07 0.16
C PHE A 22 -9.04 2.25 -1.02
N SER A 23 -7.76 1.84 -0.98
CA SER A 23 -7.16 1.00 -2.03
C SER A 23 -7.56 -0.47 -1.90
N ILE A 24 -7.71 -1.15 -3.03
CA ILE A 24 -7.76 -2.62 -3.10
C ILE A 24 -6.34 -3.16 -2.92
N LYS A 25 -6.16 -4.17 -2.06
CA LYS A 25 -4.84 -4.75 -1.75
C LYS A 25 -4.80 -6.23 -2.09
N GLU A 26 -3.79 -6.64 -2.85
CA GLU A 26 -3.56 -8.03 -3.23
C GLU A 26 -2.12 -8.45 -2.92
N GLN A 27 -1.93 -9.62 -2.30
CA GLN A 27 -0.58 -10.09 -1.99
C GLN A 27 0.11 -10.70 -3.22
N ARG A 28 1.40 -10.41 -3.40
CA ARG A 28 2.28 -11.07 -4.37
C ARG A 28 3.59 -11.47 -3.69
N THR A 29 4.27 -12.46 -4.27
CA THR A 29 5.63 -12.83 -3.89
C THR A 29 6.58 -12.31 -4.95
N VAL A 30 7.62 -11.61 -4.53
CA VAL A 30 8.65 -11.06 -5.42
C VAL A 30 9.52 -12.20 -5.97
N MET A 31 9.73 -12.18 -7.28
CA MET A 31 10.54 -13.15 -8.02
C MET A 31 12.04 -12.97 -7.74
N ALA A 32 12.86 -13.91 -8.21
CA ALA A 32 14.30 -13.90 -7.97
C ALA A 32 15.02 -12.68 -8.61
N ASP A 33 14.47 -12.16 -9.70
CA ASP A 33 14.95 -10.98 -10.43
C ASP A 33 14.39 -9.65 -9.87
N ASN A 34 13.81 -9.66 -8.67
CA ASN A 34 13.15 -8.51 -8.05
C ASN A 34 11.92 -7.98 -8.80
N THR A 35 11.22 -8.82 -9.56
CA THR A 35 9.97 -8.44 -10.21
C THR A 35 8.72 -8.99 -9.52
N ILE A 36 7.56 -8.41 -9.83
CA ILE A 36 6.25 -9.04 -9.64
C ILE A 36 5.45 -9.00 -10.95
N SER A 37 4.53 -9.95 -11.13
CA SER A 37 3.50 -9.89 -12.17
C SER A 37 2.15 -9.47 -11.58
N TYR A 38 1.53 -8.47 -12.19
CA TYR A 38 0.21 -7.98 -11.81
C TYR A 38 -0.56 -7.47 -13.03
N LYS A 39 -1.75 -8.03 -13.27
CA LYS A 39 -2.67 -7.62 -14.36
C LYS A 39 -1.96 -7.46 -15.72
N ASN A 40 -1.24 -8.50 -16.14
CA ASN A 40 -0.48 -8.56 -17.40
C ASN A 40 0.64 -7.52 -17.52
N ARG A 41 1.11 -6.98 -16.40
CA ARG A 41 2.26 -6.08 -16.33
C ARG A 41 3.30 -6.65 -15.37
N ILE A 42 4.56 -6.40 -15.67
CA ILE A 42 5.69 -6.74 -14.81
C ILE A 42 6.18 -5.44 -14.17
N PHE A 43 6.38 -5.47 -12.85
CA PHE A 43 6.90 -4.36 -12.08
C PHE A 43 8.25 -4.75 -11.50
N GLN A 44 9.30 -4.01 -11.85
CA GLN A 44 10.62 -4.12 -11.24
C GLN A 44 10.62 -3.36 -9.92
N ILE A 45 11.06 -4.03 -8.85
CA ILE A 45 11.28 -3.42 -7.56
C ILE A 45 12.78 -3.11 -7.46
N LEU A 46 13.11 -1.84 -7.23
CA LEU A 46 14.49 -1.41 -7.08
C LEU A 46 14.94 -1.58 -5.64
N PRO A 47 16.25 -1.79 -5.42
CA PRO A 47 16.85 -1.64 -4.10
C PRO A 47 16.60 -0.25 -3.53
N ASP A 48 16.57 -0.16 -2.21
CA ASP A 48 16.54 1.12 -1.50
C ASP A 48 17.58 1.15 -0.38
N LYS A 49 17.58 2.23 0.40
CA LYS A 49 18.51 2.44 1.51
C LYS A 49 18.37 1.43 2.66
N TYR A 50 17.25 0.70 2.74
CA TYR A 50 16.98 -0.29 3.78
C TYR A 50 17.19 -1.72 3.29
N ARG A 51 17.05 -1.97 1.98
CA ARG A 51 17.08 -3.33 1.44
C ARG A 51 17.65 -3.38 0.02
N ILE A 52 18.73 -4.16 -0.14
CA ILE A 52 19.42 -4.35 -1.41
C ILE A 52 18.65 -5.22 -2.43
N SER A 53 17.68 -6.03 -1.97
CA SER A 53 16.90 -6.94 -2.82
C SER A 53 15.65 -7.42 -2.08
N PHE A 54 14.50 -7.32 -2.73
CA PHE A 54 13.20 -7.79 -2.26
C PHE A 54 12.85 -9.21 -2.71
N ALA A 55 13.77 -9.93 -3.38
CA ALA A 55 13.52 -11.29 -3.84
C ALA A 55 12.92 -12.18 -2.74
N LYS A 56 11.88 -12.95 -3.10
CA LYS A 56 11.08 -13.82 -2.21
C LYS A 56 10.25 -13.09 -1.14
N ALA A 57 10.28 -11.76 -1.07
CA ALA A 57 9.43 -11.01 -0.16
C ALA A 57 7.95 -11.13 -0.53
N LYS A 58 7.07 -11.16 0.47
CA LYS A 58 5.64 -10.94 0.27
C LYS A 58 5.38 -9.43 0.29
N VAL A 59 4.74 -8.94 -0.76
CA VAL A 59 4.40 -7.52 -0.95
C VAL A 59 2.90 -7.38 -1.18
N ALA A 60 2.34 -6.24 -0.77
CA ALA A 60 0.98 -5.86 -1.10
C ALA A 60 1.01 -4.99 -2.36
N VAL A 61 0.26 -5.40 -3.39
CA VAL A 61 -0.03 -4.57 -4.56
C VAL A 61 -1.32 -3.83 -4.29
N GLU A 62 -1.27 -2.52 -4.41
CA GLU A 62 -2.33 -1.62 -4.03
C GLU A 62 -2.83 -0.87 -5.25
N LYS A 63 -4.10 -1.08 -5.57
CA LYS A 63 -4.78 -0.32 -6.61
C LYS A 63 -5.63 0.75 -5.93
N ARG A 64 -5.24 2.00 -6.13
CA ARG A 64 -5.96 3.18 -5.62
C ARG A 64 -7.16 3.52 -6.52
N LEU A 65 -8.01 4.44 -6.05
CA LEU A 65 -9.24 4.83 -6.75
C LEU A 65 -8.96 5.53 -8.08
N ASP A 66 -7.86 6.28 -8.16
CA ASP A 66 -7.36 6.89 -9.40
C ASP A 66 -6.75 5.86 -10.39
N GLY A 67 -6.66 4.59 -9.99
CA GLY A 67 -6.11 3.50 -10.79
C GLY A 67 -4.59 3.36 -10.69
N SER A 68 -3.90 4.21 -9.93
CA SER A 68 -2.47 4.08 -9.67
C SER A 68 -2.18 2.78 -8.90
N ILE A 69 -0.99 2.23 -9.17
CA ILE A 69 -0.52 0.98 -8.57
C ILE A 69 0.68 1.30 -7.69
N HIS A 70 0.60 0.90 -6.42
CA HIS A 70 1.68 1.01 -5.46
C HIS A 70 2.00 -0.36 -4.88
N ILE A 71 3.28 -0.66 -4.69
CA ILE A 71 3.74 -1.91 -4.07
C ILE A 71 4.25 -1.57 -2.68
N ARG A 72 3.72 -2.19 -1.63
CA ARG A 72 4.19 -2.01 -0.24
C ARG A 72 4.78 -3.26 0.34
N TYR A 73 5.77 -3.08 1.20
CA TYR A 73 6.46 -4.14 1.93
C TYR A 73 6.45 -3.87 3.43
N LYS A 74 5.68 -4.63 4.22
CA LYS A 74 5.61 -4.48 5.68
C LYS A 74 5.42 -3.01 6.10
N ASP A 75 6.19 -2.56 7.09
CA ASP A 75 6.20 -1.20 7.64
C ASP A 75 7.18 -0.28 6.89
N HIS A 76 7.48 -0.60 5.63
CA HIS A 76 8.30 0.28 4.80
C HIS A 76 7.60 1.64 4.68
N PRO A 77 8.32 2.76 4.92
CA PRO A 77 7.70 4.07 5.08
C PRO A 77 6.94 4.53 3.84
N GLU A 78 7.43 4.13 2.66
CA GLU A 78 6.83 4.45 1.36
C GLU A 78 6.63 3.19 0.54
N PRO A 79 5.76 3.22 -0.48
CA PRO A 79 5.73 2.19 -1.51
C PRO A 79 7.14 1.94 -2.09
N ILE A 80 7.47 0.68 -2.32
CA ILE A 80 8.74 0.20 -2.89
C ILE A 80 8.69 0.08 -4.42
N SER A 81 7.53 0.32 -5.03
CA SER A 81 7.44 0.64 -6.45
C SER A 81 7.73 2.12 -6.65
N GLY A 82 8.73 2.44 -7.48
CA GLY A 82 8.87 3.79 -8.04
C GLY A 82 7.67 4.18 -8.89
#